data_AF-A0A2V6YQH6-F1
#
_entry.id   AF-A0A2V6YQH6-F1
#
_cell.length_a   1.000
_cell.length_b   1.000
_cell.length_c   1.000
_cell.angle_alpha   90.00
_cell.angle_beta   90.00
_cell.angle_gamma   90.00
#
_symmetry.space_group_name_H-M   'P 1'
#
loop_
_entity.id
_entity.type
_entity.pdbx_description
1 polymer ?
#
loop_
_entity_poly.entity_id
_entity_poly.type
_entity_poly.pdbx_seq_one_letter_code
_entity_poly.pdbx_strand_id
1 'polypeptide(L)'
;MVFAPWTIHRLWFKRSYGFALFLGACAIANTPQQDLAYARWATCNSTSATLERIDLDGRITFRYTTAGDRQEILQCLAEAGRMGPPLPQPVGVLPAGGP
;
A
#
# COMPACT_ATOMS: atom_id res chain seq x y z
N MET A 1 53.47 46.80 -30.60
CA MET A 1 54.40 46.81 -29.44
C MET A 1 53.49 46.92 -28.23
N VAL A 2 53.43 46.03 -27.24
CA VAL A 2 54.45 45.22 -26.58
C VAL A 2 53.78 43.96 -25.98
N PHE A 3 54.57 42.90 -25.84
CA PHE A 3 54.25 41.64 -25.18
C PHE A 3 54.09 41.76 -23.65
N ALA A 4 53.02 41.11 -23.15
CA ALA A 4 53.03 40.19 -22.00
C ALA A 4 53.31 40.77 -20.58
N PRO A 5 53.53 39.92 -19.56
CA PRO A 5 52.57 39.06 -18.85
C PRO A 5 52.56 39.35 -17.33
N TRP A 6 51.87 38.50 -16.55
CA TRP A 6 52.02 38.19 -15.12
C TRP A 6 50.87 38.56 -14.18
N THR A 7 50.68 37.61 -13.26
CA THR A 7 50.17 37.77 -11.89
C THR A 7 48.65 37.80 -11.71
N ILE A 8 48.08 36.66 -11.31
CA ILE A 8 47.78 36.37 -9.90
C ILE A 8 46.88 35.15 -9.84
N HIS A 9 47.45 34.06 -9.32
CA HIS A 9 46.73 32.97 -8.67
C HIS A 9 45.69 33.54 -7.68
N ARG A 10 44.42 33.60 -8.07
CA ARG A 10 43.29 33.76 -7.13
C ARG A 10 42.33 32.60 -7.29
N LEU A 11 42.64 31.58 -6.49
CA LEU A 11 41.71 30.71 -5.77
C LEU A 11 40.23 30.96 -6.06
N TRP A 12 39.66 30.14 -6.94
CA TRP A 12 38.25 29.74 -6.81
C TRP A 12 38.14 28.26 -7.11
N PHE A 13 38.79 27.44 -6.28
CA PHE A 13 38.48 26.02 -6.18
C PHE A 13 37.11 25.89 -5.49
N LYS A 14 36.03 26.18 -6.22
CA LYS A 14 34.66 25.96 -5.75
C LYS A 14 34.34 24.46 -5.90
N ARG A 15 34.92 23.64 -5.03
CA ARG A 15 34.48 22.24 -4.83
C ARG A 15 33.47 22.21 -3.69
N SER A 16 32.20 22.06 -4.04
CA SER A 16 31.24 21.25 -3.30
C SER A 16 30.05 20.96 -4.21
N TYR A 17 30.08 19.81 -4.88
CA TYR A 17 28.88 19.25 -5.49
C TYR A 17 28.07 18.64 -4.35
N GLY A 18 27.15 19.43 -3.78
CA GLY A 18 26.13 18.92 -2.87
C GLY A 18 25.30 17.90 -3.62
N PHE A 19 25.45 16.63 -3.26
CA PHE A 19 24.60 15.55 -3.76
C PHE A 19 23.20 15.80 -3.19
N ALA A 20 22.32 16.39 -4.00
CA ALA A 20 20.92 16.55 -3.63
C ALA A 20 20.30 15.16 -3.54
N LEU A 21 20.14 14.65 -2.31
CA LEU A 21 19.31 13.49 -2.04
C LEU A 21 17.86 13.89 -2.36
N PHE A 22 17.41 13.61 -3.59
CA PHE A 22 15.99 13.60 -3.90
C PHE A 22 15.36 12.44 -3.11
N LEU A 23 14.90 12.73 -1.90
CA LEU A 23 14.01 11.86 -1.16
C LEU A 23 12.67 11.84 -1.91
N GLY A 24 12.54 10.91 -2.86
CA GLY A 24 11.27 10.67 -3.54
C GLY A 24 10.22 10.31 -2.48
N ALA A 25 9.17 11.11 -2.38
CA ALA A 25 8.02 10.78 -1.55
C ALA A 25 7.39 9.49 -2.11
N CYS A 26 7.59 8.36 -1.43
CA CYS A 26 6.77 7.18 -1.69
C CYS A 26 5.34 7.56 -1.34
N ALA A 27 4.52 7.85 -2.35
CA ALA A 27 3.09 8.02 -2.14
C ALA A 27 2.55 6.66 -1.67
N ILE A 28 2.18 6.56 -0.40
CA ILE A 28 1.51 5.39 0.19
C ILE A 28 0.05 5.45 -0.25
N ALA A 29 -0.18 5.29 -1.56
CA ALA A 29 -1.51 5.09 -2.11
C ALA A 29 -1.78 3.59 -2.18
N ASN A 30 -3.04 3.21 -1.92
CA ASN A 30 -3.50 1.85 -2.17
C ASN A 30 -3.33 1.52 -3.66
N THR A 31 -3.11 0.25 -3.97
CA THR A 31 -3.24 -0.21 -5.36
C THR A 31 -4.72 -0.15 -5.78
N PRO A 32 -5.04 -0.03 -7.08
CA PRO A 32 -6.42 -0.13 -7.54
C PRO A 32 -7.13 -1.42 -7.09
N GLN A 33 -6.37 -2.52 -6.96
CA GLN A 33 -6.85 -3.79 -6.44
C GLN A 33 -7.20 -3.70 -4.95
N GLN A 34 -6.36 -3.03 -4.15
CA GLN A 34 -6.64 -2.76 -2.74
C GLN A 34 -7.87 -1.87 -2.57
N ASP A 35 -8.01 -0.81 -3.37
CA ASP A 35 -9.19 0.07 -3.31
C ASP A 35 -10.48 -0.69 -3.64
N LEU A 36 -10.45 -1.54 -4.66
CA LEU A 36 -11.57 -2.42 -4.98
C LEU A 36 -11.90 -3.37 -3.83
N ALA A 37 -10.88 -3.96 -3.21
CA ALA A 37 -11.05 -4.86 -2.07
C ALA A 37 -11.62 -4.12 -0.84
N TYR A 38 -11.17 -2.89 -0.56
CA TYR A 38 -11.73 -2.05 0.49
C TYR A 38 -13.19 -1.70 0.22
N ALA A 39 -13.56 -1.36 -1.02
CA ALA A 39 -14.93 -1.06 -1.39
C ALA A 39 -15.87 -2.26 -1.19
N ARG A 40 -15.43 -3.46 -1.60
CA ARG A 40 -16.18 -4.71 -1.39
C ARG A 40 -16.28 -5.08 0.08
N TRP A 41 -15.17 -4.94 0.82
CA TRP A 41 -15.19 -5.14 2.26
C TRP A 41 -16.18 -4.19 2.93
N ALA A 42 -16.20 -2.91 2.58
CA ALA A 42 -17.13 -1.94 3.15
C ALA A 42 -18.61 -2.29 2.92
N THR A 43 -18.93 -3.01 1.84
CA THR A 43 -20.28 -3.51 1.57
C THR A 43 -20.64 -4.71 2.46
N CYS A 44 -19.67 -5.55 2.79
CA CYS A 44 -19.87 -6.81 3.51
C CYS A 44 -19.49 -6.78 4.99
N ASN A 45 -18.86 -5.70 5.46
CA ASN A 45 -18.42 -5.56 6.84
C ASN A 45 -19.62 -5.66 7.79
N SER A 46 -19.55 -6.58 8.76
CA SER A 46 -20.59 -6.82 9.76
C SER A 46 -20.03 -6.69 11.17
N THR A 47 -20.89 -6.69 12.19
CA THR A 47 -20.43 -6.67 13.59
C THR A 47 -19.70 -7.94 14.02
N SER A 48 -19.84 -9.03 13.27
CA SER A 48 -19.31 -10.35 13.61
C SER A 48 -17.99 -10.70 12.91
N ALA A 49 -17.49 -9.79 12.05
CA ALA A 49 -16.23 -9.97 11.34
C ALA A 49 -15.44 -8.67 11.29
N THR A 50 -14.12 -8.77 11.48
CA THR A 50 -13.21 -7.62 11.50
C THR A 50 -12.17 -7.77 10.42
N LEU A 51 -11.95 -6.72 9.63
CA LEU A 51 -10.87 -6.70 8.66
C LEU A 51 -9.52 -6.79 9.38
N GLU A 52 -8.69 -7.74 8.99
CA GLU A 52 -7.32 -7.84 9.48
C GLU A 52 -6.34 -7.18 8.51
N ARG A 53 -6.48 -7.45 7.22
CA ARG A 53 -5.56 -6.94 6.19
C ARG A 53 -6.18 -7.03 4.80
N ILE A 54 -5.78 -6.11 3.92
CA ILE A 54 -5.88 -6.27 2.48
C ILE A 54 -4.47 -6.26 1.88
N ASP A 55 -4.09 -7.34 1.22
CA ASP A 55 -2.78 -7.46 0.56
C ASP A 55 -2.73 -6.62 -0.73
N LEU A 56 -1.53 -6.35 -1.26
CA LEU A 56 -1.34 -5.53 -2.46
C LEU A 56 -2.04 -6.10 -3.72
N ASP A 57 -2.28 -7.42 -3.74
CA ASP A 57 -3.03 -8.13 -4.78
C ASP A 57 -4.56 -8.02 -4.59
N GLY A 58 -5.01 -7.36 -3.52
CA GLY A 58 -6.41 -7.20 -3.16
C GLY A 58 -7.02 -8.38 -2.40
N ARG A 59 -6.20 -9.33 -1.91
CA ARG A 59 -6.71 -10.40 -1.03
C ARG A 59 -7.18 -9.82 0.29
N ILE A 60 -8.41 -10.15 0.67
CA ILE A 60 -9.02 -9.75 1.94
C ILE A 60 -8.76 -10.84 2.98
N THR A 61 -8.15 -10.48 4.11
CA THR A 61 -8.03 -11.32 5.29
C THR A 61 -8.86 -10.73 6.42
N PHE A 62 -9.74 -11.53 7.02
CA PHE A 62 -10.65 -11.08 8.07
C PHE A 62 -10.73 -12.07 9.22
N ARG A 63 -10.98 -11.54 10.41
CA ARG A 63 -11.26 -12.33 11.62
C ARG A 63 -12.76 -12.57 11.73
N TYR A 64 -13.14 -13.76 12.18
CA TYR A 64 -14.54 -14.13 12.42
C TYR A 64 -14.69 -14.86 13.75
N THR A 65 -15.88 -14.77 14.36
CA THR A 65 -16.16 -15.41 15.65
C THR A 65 -16.76 -16.80 15.53
N THR A 66 -17.59 -17.04 14.51
CA THR A 66 -18.24 -18.33 14.27
C THR A 66 -18.11 -18.76 12.81
N ALA A 67 -18.21 -20.06 12.56
CA ALA A 67 -18.19 -20.57 11.18
C ALA A 67 -19.35 -20.02 10.32
N GLY A 68 -20.47 -19.65 10.95
CA GLY A 68 -21.59 -18.97 10.29
C GLY A 68 -21.20 -17.60 9.77
N ASP A 69 -20.58 -16.78 10.64
CA ASP A 69 -20.10 -15.44 10.27
C ASP A 69 -19.11 -15.51 9.10
N ARG A 70 -18.19 -16.49 9.13
CA ARG A 70 -17.25 -16.72 8.01
C ARG A 70 -18.01 -16.96 6.71
N GLN A 71 -18.99 -17.85 6.73
CA GLN A 71 -19.73 -18.22 5.53
C GLN A 71 -20.55 -17.05 4.98
N GLU A 72 -21.18 -16.26 5.85
CA GLU A 72 -21.93 -15.06 5.49
C GLU A 72 -21.06 -14.03 4.79
N ILE A 73 -19.88 -13.72 5.36
CA ILE A 73 -18.92 -12.78 4.75
C ILE A 73 -18.43 -13.30 3.40
N LEU A 74 -18.09 -14.59 3.30
CA LEU A 74 -17.64 -15.18 2.04
C LEU A 74 -18.72 -15.11 0.95
N GLN A 75 -19.98 -15.36 1.31
CA GLN A 75 -21.11 -15.24 0.38
C GLN A 75 -21.34 -13.80 -0.05
N CYS A 76 -21.30 -12.84 0.88
CA CYS A 76 -21.44 -11.43 0.55
C CYS A 76 -20.32 -10.96 -0.39
N LEU A 77 -19.06 -11.32 -0.12
CA LEU A 77 -17.92 -10.94 -0.96
C LEU A 77 -18.02 -11.55 -2.37
N ALA A 78 -18.52 -12.78 -2.48
CA ALA A 78 -18.77 -13.41 -3.77
C ALA A 78 -19.84 -12.66 -4.57
N GLU A 79 -20.93 -12.25 -3.94
CA GLU A 79 -22.00 -11.49 -4.60
C GLU A 79 -21.54 -10.07 -4.97
N ALA A 80 -20.86 -9.37 -4.06
CA ALA A 80 -20.27 -8.05 -4.32
C ALA A 80 -19.21 -8.09 -5.45
N GLY A 81 -18.62 -9.26 -5.69
CA GLY A 81 -17.65 -9.49 -6.76
C GLY A 81 -18.25 -9.90 -8.11
N ARG A 82 -19.53 -10.27 -8.14
CA ARG A 82 -20.16 -11.00 -9.25
C ARG A 82 -20.05 -10.31 -10.62
N MET A 83 -20.17 -8.98 -10.65
CA MET A 83 -20.13 -8.18 -11.89
C MET A 83 -18.85 -7.34 -12.04
N GLY A 84 -17.89 -7.47 -11.12
CA GLY A 84 -16.68 -6.64 -11.12
C GLY A 84 -15.41 -7.41 -11.43
N PRO A 85 -14.25 -6.73 -11.40
CA PRO A 85 -12.95 -7.39 -11.56
C PRO A 85 -12.75 -8.49 -10.51
N PRO A 86 -12.15 -9.64 -10.86
CA PRO A 86 -11.93 -10.71 -9.88
C PRO A 86 -10.91 -10.24 -8.83
N LEU A 87 -11.13 -10.65 -7.58
CA LEU A 87 -10.15 -10.53 -6.50
C LEU A 87 -9.70 -11.94 -6.06
N PRO A 88 -8.51 -12.07 -5.46
CA PRO A 88 -8.07 -13.32 -4.87
C PRO A 88 -9.06 -13.81 -3.80
N GLN A 89 -9.13 -15.13 -3.60
CA GLN A 89 -10.03 -15.71 -2.60
C GLN A 89 -9.73 -15.14 -1.20
N PRO A 90 -10.76 -14.64 -0.50
CA PRO A 90 -10.60 -14.08 0.85
C PRO A 90 -10.33 -15.18 1.88
N VAL A 91 -9.60 -14.82 2.93
CA VAL A 91 -9.17 -15.72 4.00
C VAL A 91 -9.82 -15.28 5.32
N GLY A 92 -10.68 -16.14 5.86
CA GLY A 92 -11.18 -15.99 7.22
C GLY A 92 -10.22 -16.67 8.18
N VAL A 93 -9.82 -15.98 9.26
CA VAL A 93 -9.05 -16.54 10.37
C VAL A 93 -9.84 -16.50 11.69
N LEU A 94 -9.67 -17.53 12.52
CA LEU A 94 -10.17 -17.49 13.89
C LEU A 94 -9.19 -16.69 14.74
N PRO A 95 -9.67 -15.87 15.71
CA PRO A 95 -8.81 -15.30 16.73
C PRO A 95 -8.02 -16.41 17.41
N ALA A 96 -6.70 -16.20 17.58
CA ALA A 96 -5.94 -17.07 18.45
C ALA A 96 -6.55 -17.00 19.85
N GLY A 97 -6.94 -18.16 20.41
CA GLY A 97 -7.40 -18.23 21.79
C GLY A 97 -6.37 -17.61 22.71
N GLY A 98 -6.80 -16.69 23.57
CA GLY A 98 -5.94 -16.12 24.61
C GLY A 98 -5.49 -17.21 25.60
N PRO A 99 -4.35 -17.00 26.30
CA PRO A 99 -3.84 -17.93 27.31
C PRO A 99 -4.82 -18.13 28.47
#